data_AF-A0A7D5Z7Q1-F1
#
_entry.id   AF-A0A7D5Z7Q1-F1
#
_cell.length_a   1.000
_cell.length_b   1.000
_cell.length_c   1.000
_cell.angle_alpha   90.00
_cell.angle_beta   90.00
_cell.angle_gamma   90.00
#
_symmetry.space_group_name_H-M   'P 1'
#
loop_
_entity.id
_entity.type
_entity.pdbx_description
1 polymer ?
#
loop_
_entity_poly.entity_id
_entity_poly.type
_entity_poly.pdbx_seq_one_letter_code
_entity_poly.pdbx_strand_id
1 'polypeptide(L)'
;MSEDDGNKPDWLDWATEERHIGQLLRDTNPVWFAEVCQILFDTDPMMIRLVGEPEGYAPEVGSIMRSLPQCMNVDDVQQLIFNVFTQWFTPEFAGGRSQYAETAQAVWASWKAQQQE
;
A
#
# COMPACT_ATOMS: atom_id res chain seq x y z
N MET A 1 36.97 17.91 5.00
CA MET A 1 35.99 17.80 3.91
C MET A 1 34.65 17.66 4.57
N SER A 2 33.94 18.76 4.72
CA SER A 2 32.55 18.74 5.16
C SER A 2 31.76 18.28 3.95
N GLU A 3 31.23 17.06 4.00
CA GLU A 3 30.28 16.60 3.00
C GLU A 3 29.04 17.49 3.12
N ASP A 4 28.78 18.20 2.04
CA ASP A 4 27.60 19.00 1.78
C ASP A 4 26.37 18.13 2.06
N ASP A 5 25.72 18.33 3.22
CA ASP A 5 24.42 17.75 3.57
C ASP A 5 23.37 18.48 2.71
N GLY A 6 23.45 18.21 1.41
CA GLY A 6 22.64 18.80 0.37
C GLY A 6 21.20 18.43 0.63
N ASN A 7 20.44 19.41 1.15
CA ASN A 7 19.01 19.43 1.40
C ASN A 7 18.25 18.34 0.61
N LYS A 8 18.15 17.15 1.23
CA LYS A 8 17.38 16.05 0.65
C LYS A 8 15.93 16.52 0.58
N PRO A 9 15.25 16.30 -0.55
CA PRO A 9 13.88 16.73 -0.67
C PRO A 9 13.00 15.88 0.27
N ASP A 10 12.04 16.50 0.96
CA ASP A 10 11.19 15.85 1.98
C ASP A 10 10.52 14.54 1.50
N TRP A 11 10.24 14.42 0.20
CA TRP A 11 9.66 13.21 -0.39
C TRP A 11 10.60 11.99 -0.31
N LEU A 12 11.92 12.19 -0.33
CA LEU A 12 12.91 11.12 -0.25
C LEU A 12 12.94 10.50 1.16
N ASP A 13 12.81 11.34 2.18
CA ASP A 13 12.77 10.90 3.58
C ASP A 13 11.45 10.17 3.88
N TRP A 14 10.32 10.69 3.38
CA TRP A 14 9.02 10.01 3.46
C TRP A 14 9.05 8.61 2.84
N ALA A 15 9.55 8.47 1.61
CA ALA A 15 9.57 7.19 0.92
C ALA A 15 10.49 6.17 1.60
N THR A 16 11.57 6.66 2.21
CA THR A 16 12.50 5.83 2.99
C THR A 16 11.83 5.34 4.28
N GLU A 17 11.11 6.21 4.98
CA GLU A 17 10.38 5.86 6.20
C GLU A 17 9.25 4.86 5.92
N GLU A 18 8.45 5.06 4.87
CA GLU A 18 7.39 4.11 4.49
C GLU A 18 7.95 2.72 4.15
N ARG A 19 9.12 2.65 3.49
CA ARG A 19 9.80 1.37 3.23
C ARG A 19 10.26 0.68 4.50
N HIS A 20 10.81 1.43 5.47
CA HIS A 20 11.18 0.86 6.76
C HIS A 20 9.96 0.35 7.53
N ILE A 21 8.88 1.12 7.58
CA ILE A 21 7.64 0.68 8.25
C ILE A 21 7.05 -0.53 7.53
N GLY A 22 7.03 -0.54 6.20
CA GLY A 22 6.61 -1.69 5.40
C GLY A 22 7.43 -2.94 5.70
N GLN A 23 8.75 -2.81 5.86
CA GLN A 23 9.60 -3.93 6.25
C GLN A 23 9.27 -4.45 7.65
N LEU A 24 9.04 -3.56 8.62
CA LEU A 24 8.64 -3.96 9.98
C LEU A 24 7.29 -4.69 10.00
N LEU A 25 6.32 -4.23 9.20
CA LEU A 25 5.01 -4.88 9.08
C LEU A 25 5.13 -6.26 8.41
N ARG A 26 5.97 -6.37 7.38
CA ARG A 26 6.31 -7.63 6.73
C ARG A 26 6.94 -8.62 7.72
N ASP A 27 7.87 -8.17 8.55
CA ASP A 27 8.55 -9.04 9.53
C ASP A 27 7.60 -9.46 10.67
N THR A 28 6.64 -8.60 11.03
CA THR A 28 5.66 -8.85 12.09
C THR A 28 4.60 -9.87 11.67
N ASN A 29 4.06 -9.74 10.46
CA ASN A 29 3.06 -10.67 9.92
C ASN A 29 3.33 -10.95 8.43
N PRO A 30 4.31 -11.82 8.11
CA PRO A 30 4.75 -12.05 6.74
C PRO A 30 3.69 -12.73 5.88
N VAL A 31 2.83 -13.55 6.49
CA VAL A 31 1.75 -14.26 5.79
C VAL A 31 0.70 -13.25 5.31
N TRP A 32 0.20 -12.41 6.21
CA TRP A 32 -0.80 -11.40 5.85
C TRP A 32 -0.22 -10.34 4.89
N PHE A 33 1.04 -9.95 5.06
CA PHE A 33 1.71 -9.03 4.14
C PHE A 33 1.76 -9.60 2.71
N ALA A 34 2.16 -10.86 2.56
CA ALA A 34 2.18 -11.54 1.25
C ALA A 34 0.78 -11.69 0.65
N GLU A 35 -0.23 -11.97 1.47
CA GLU A 35 -1.63 -12.03 1.03
C GLU A 35 -2.11 -10.69 0.46
N VAL A 36 -1.84 -9.57 1.14
CA VAL A 36 -2.24 -8.24 0.65
C VAL A 36 -1.48 -7.87 -0.63
N CYS A 37 -0.20 -8.26 -0.76
CA CYS A 37 0.54 -8.13 -2.02
C CYS A 37 -0.14 -8.91 -3.16
N GLN A 38 -0.54 -10.16 -2.89
CA GLN A 38 -1.24 -11.01 -3.85
C GLN A 38 -2.59 -10.41 -4.26
N ILE A 39 -3.36 -9.87 -3.31
CA ILE A 39 -4.64 -9.20 -3.60
C ILE A 39 -4.44 -8.02 -4.58
N LEU A 40 -3.43 -7.18 -4.35
CA LEU A 40 -3.14 -6.06 -5.27
C LEU A 40 -2.70 -6.56 -6.64
N PHE A 41 -1.91 -7.63 -6.69
CA PHE A 41 -1.45 -8.23 -7.94
C PHE A 41 -2.58 -8.85 -8.75
N ASP A 42 -3.51 -9.55 -8.09
CA ASP A 42 -4.61 -10.23 -8.76
C ASP A 42 -5.69 -9.25 -9.23
N THR A 43 -5.96 -8.22 -8.44
CA THR A 43 -7.01 -7.24 -8.74
C THR A 43 -6.55 -6.13 -9.69
N ASP A 44 -5.22 -5.88 -9.80
CA ASP A 44 -4.60 -4.87 -10.66
C ASP A 44 -5.44 -3.58 -10.78
N PRO A 45 -5.62 -2.82 -9.68
CA PRO A 45 -6.59 -1.72 -9.66
C PRO A 45 -6.24 -0.57 -10.60
N MET A 46 -4.97 -0.42 -11.00
CA MET A 46 -4.57 0.57 -12.01
C MET A 46 -4.78 0.08 -13.44
N MET A 47 -5.05 -1.22 -13.65
CA MET A 47 -5.14 -1.87 -14.96
C MET A 47 -3.90 -1.63 -15.84
N ILE A 48 -2.76 -1.46 -15.18
CA ILE A 48 -1.46 -1.25 -15.79
C ILE A 48 -0.57 -2.27 -15.10
N ARG A 49 -0.05 -3.23 -15.87
CA ARG A 49 0.91 -4.20 -15.33
C ARG A 49 2.19 -3.46 -14.92
N LEU A 50 2.25 -3.08 -13.65
CA LEU A 50 3.34 -2.30 -13.07
C LEU A 50 4.49 -3.17 -12.60
N VAL A 51 4.17 -4.37 -12.13
CA VAL A 51 5.12 -5.29 -11.49
C VAL A 51 5.01 -6.68 -12.10
N GLY A 52 6.12 -7.44 -12.06
CA GLY A 52 6.18 -8.81 -12.56
C GLY A 52 5.79 -9.87 -11.54
N GLU A 53 5.74 -9.49 -10.26
CA GLU A 53 5.51 -10.36 -9.11
C GLU A 53 4.76 -9.60 -8.00
N PRO A 54 3.97 -10.28 -7.15
CA PRO A 54 3.18 -9.64 -6.10
C PRO A 54 4.00 -8.77 -5.15
N GLU A 55 5.22 -9.17 -4.82
CA GLU A 55 6.13 -8.47 -3.93
C GLU A 55 6.53 -7.08 -4.44
N GLY A 56 6.31 -6.81 -5.73
CA GLY A 56 6.50 -5.48 -6.30
C GLY A 56 5.60 -4.40 -5.69
N TYR A 57 4.47 -4.78 -5.06
CA TYR A 57 3.57 -3.87 -4.33
C TYR A 57 3.96 -3.64 -2.87
N ALA A 58 5.08 -4.21 -2.39
CA ALA A 58 5.48 -4.09 -0.99
C ALA A 58 5.50 -2.65 -0.44
N PRO A 59 5.94 -1.62 -1.20
CA PRO A 59 5.90 -0.23 -0.72
C PRO A 59 4.47 0.25 -0.41
N GLU A 60 3.52 0.01 -1.31
CA GLU A 60 2.12 0.40 -1.17
C GLU A 60 1.42 -0.41 -0.07
N VAL A 61 1.72 -1.71 0.02
CA VAL A 61 1.17 -2.61 1.04
C VAL A 61 1.54 -2.15 2.44
N GLY A 62 2.78 -1.71 2.66
CA GLY A 62 3.22 -1.14 3.94
C GLY A 62 2.35 0.06 4.35
N SER A 63 2.11 0.99 3.43
CA SER A 63 1.27 2.17 3.68
C SER A 63 -0.19 1.81 3.97
N ILE A 64 -0.74 0.84 3.22
CA ILE A 64 -2.12 0.35 3.41
C ILE A 64 -2.26 -0.30 4.77
N MET A 65 -1.44 -1.30 5.09
CA MET A 65 -1.52 -2.07 6.33
C MET A 65 -1.37 -1.17 7.58
N ARG A 66 -0.50 -0.16 7.51
CA ARG A 66 -0.32 0.83 8.60
C ARG A 66 -1.60 1.57 8.95
N SER A 67 -2.40 1.92 7.95
CA SER A 67 -3.59 2.75 8.12
C SER A 67 -4.89 1.94 8.21
N LEU A 68 -4.86 0.66 7.79
CA LEU A 68 -6.02 -0.22 7.71
C LEU A 68 -6.79 -0.38 9.05
N PRO A 69 -6.14 -0.43 10.24
CA PRO A 69 -6.85 -0.46 11.52
C PRO A 69 -7.73 0.76 11.82
N GLN A 70 -7.57 1.86 11.09
CA GLN A 70 -8.37 3.08 11.25
C GLN A 70 -9.63 3.07 10.35
N CYS A 71 -9.71 2.14 9.40
CA CYS A 71 -10.87 1.99 8.52
C CYS A 71 -12.02 1.31 9.25
N MET A 72 -13.24 1.82 9.08
CA MET A 72 -14.44 1.27 9.74
C MET A 72 -15.27 0.40 8.80
N ASN A 73 -15.08 0.56 7.49
CA ASN A 73 -15.85 -0.12 6.45
C ASN A 73 -15.04 -0.20 5.14
N VAL A 74 -15.60 -0.91 4.14
CA VAL A 74 -14.99 -1.09 2.82
C VAL A 74 -14.77 0.23 2.08
N ASP A 75 -15.66 1.21 2.22
CA ASP A 75 -15.53 2.50 1.53
C ASP A 75 -14.31 3.28 2.06
N ASP A 76 -14.02 3.20 3.36
CA ASP A 76 -12.82 3.76 3.98
C ASP A 76 -11.57 3.08 3.44
N VAL A 77 -11.58 1.75 3.30
CA VAL A 77 -10.47 0.98 2.71
C VAL A 77 -10.26 1.39 1.25
N GLN A 78 -11.33 1.55 0.48
CA GLN A 78 -11.24 2.00 -0.90
C GLN A 78 -10.65 3.40 -1.00
N GLN A 79 -11.06 4.32 -0.12
CA GLN A 79 -10.48 5.66 -0.07
C GLN A 79 -9.00 5.61 0.33
N LEU A 80 -8.65 4.76 1.30
CA LEU A 80 -7.26 4.57 1.75
C LEU A 80 -6.37 4.08 0.60
N ILE A 81 -6.75 2.99 -0.07
CA ILE A 81 -5.94 2.41 -1.15
C ILE A 81 -5.79 3.43 -2.30
N PHE A 82 -6.87 4.12 -2.67
CA PHE A 82 -6.80 5.19 -3.67
C PHE A 82 -5.83 6.30 -3.25
N ASN A 83 -5.87 6.74 -1.99
CA ASN A 83 -4.96 7.78 -1.48
C ASN A 83 -3.50 7.31 -1.50
N VAL A 84 -3.23 6.07 -1.10
CA VAL A 84 -1.88 5.49 -1.18
C VAL A 84 -1.39 5.48 -2.62
N PHE A 85 -2.19 4.98 -3.55
CA PHE A 85 -1.81 4.90 -4.97
C PHE A 85 -1.61 6.28 -5.60
N THR A 86 -2.45 7.26 -5.29
CA THR A 86 -2.26 8.65 -5.75
C THR A 86 -1.00 9.28 -5.16
N GLN A 87 -0.62 8.92 -3.93
CA GLN A 87 0.61 9.37 -3.30
C GLN A 87 1.87 8.74 -3.95
N TRP A 88 1.82 7.46 -4.30
CA TRP A 88 2.95 6.75 -4.91
C TRP A 88 3.09 7.02 -6.42
N PHE A 89 1.99 7.16 -7.16
CA PHE A 89 2.00 7.22 -8.63
C PHE A 89 1.49 8.54 -9.23
N THR A 90 1.02 9.49 -8.42
CA THR A 90 0.27 10.70 -8.81
C THR A 90 -1.18 10.45 -9.23
N PRO A 91 -2.10 11.42 -9.06
CA PRO A 91 -3.52 11.25 -9.40
C PRO A 91 -3.80 10.93 -10.86
N GLU A 92 -3.00 11.44 -11.80
CA GLU A 92 -3.20 11.21 -13.22
C GLU A 92 -2.97 9.73 -13.62
N PHE A 93 -2.04 9.05 -12.93
CA PHE A 93 -1.74 7.64 -13.19
C PHE A 93 -2.57 6.70 -12.34
N ALA A 94 -2.95 7.09 -11.12
CA ALA A 94 -3.72 6.25 -10.21
C ALA A 94 -5.16 5.96 -10.69
N GLY A 95 -5.65 6.70 -11.70
CA GLY A 95 -6.97 6.47 -12.28
C GLY A 95 -8.11 6.89 -11.35
N GLY A 96 -9.24 6.18 -11.43
CA GLY A 96 -10.47 6.52 -10.71
C GLY A 96 -10.67 5.67 -9.45
N ARG A 97 -11.13 6.27 -8.35
CA ARG A 97 -11.42 5.55 -7.09
C ARG A 97 -12.28 4.29 -7.29
N SER A 98 -13.22 4.29 -8.22
CA SER A 98 -14.09 3.14 -8.50
C SER A 98 -13.32 1.89 -8.94
N GLN A 99 -12.12 2.03 -9.52
CA GLN A 99 -11.29 0.89 -9.94
C GLN A 99 -10.76 0.08 -8.75
N TYR A 100 -10.68 0.70 -7.57
CA TYR A 100 -10.17 0.09 -6.34
C TYR A 100 -11.24 -0.66 -5.53
N ALA A 101 -12.50 -0.72 -6.02
CA ALA A 101 -13.61 -1.29 -5.25
C ALA A 101 -13.42 -2.79 -4.97
N GLU A 102 -12.95 -3.55 -5.96
CA GLU A 102 -12.68 -4.99 -5.82
C GLU A 102 -11.52 -5.24 -4.86
N THR A 103 -10.40 -4.54 -5.05
CA THR A 103 -9.24 -4.58 -4.15
C THR A 103 -9.63 -4.26 -2.71
N ALA A 104 -10.42 -3.21 -2.50
CA ALA A 104 -10.84 -2.80 -1.17
C ALA A 104 -11.68 -3.85 -0.45
N GLN A 105 -12.59 -4.53 -1.18
CA GLN A 105 -13.38 -5.63 -0.62
C GLN A 105 -12.49 -6.80 -0.20
N ALA A 106 -11.54 -7.20 -1.05
CA ALA A 106 -10.63 -8.30 -0.76
C ALA A 106 -9.71 -7.99 0.43
N VAL A 107 -9.10 -6.80 0.46
CA VAL A 107 -8.24 -6.36 1.59
C VAL A 107 -9.04 -6.26 2.89
N TRP A 108 -10.27 -5.73 2.85
CA TRP A 108 -11.12 -5.63 4.04
C TRP A 108 -11.53 -7.01 4.56
N ALA A 109 -11.89 -7.94 3.68
CA ALA A 109 -12.23 -9.31 4.06
C ALA A 109 -11.03 -10.01 4.72
N SER A 110 -9.83 -9.86 4.13
CA SER A 110 -8.57 -10.37 4.68
C SER A 110 -8.28 -9.80 6.08
N TRP A 111 -8.38 -8.49 6.26
CA TRP A 111 -8.25 -7.86 7.58
C TRP A 111 -9.23 -8.44 8.59
N LYS A 112 -10.52 -8.57 8.20
CA LYS A 112 -11.59 -9.04 9.10
C LYS A 112 -11.39 -10.49 9.53
N ALA A 113 -10.74 -11.30 8.70
CA ALA A 113 -10.33 -12.65 9.07
C ALA A 113 -9.19 -12.61 10.10
N GLN A 114 -8.13 -11.82 9.85
CA GLN A 114 -7.00 -11.67 10.78
C GLN A 114 -7.39 -11.24 12.19
N GLN A 115 -8.48 -10.51 12.32
CA GLN A 115 -8.95 -10.01 13.61
C GLN A 115 -9.85 -10.96 14.39
N GLN A 116 -10.25 -12.06 13.77
CA GLN A 116 -11.04 -13.12 14.40
C GLN A 116 -10.17 -14.29 14.87
N GLU A 117 -8.88 -14.27 14.56
CA GLU A 117 -7.84 -15.19 15.05
C GLU A 117 -7.24 -14.69 16.37
#